data_AF-A0A961IV45-F1
#
_entry.id   AF-A0A961IV45-F1
#
_cell.length_a   1.000
_cell.length_b   1.000
_cell.length_c   1.000
_cell.angle_alpha   90.00
_cell.angle_beta   90.00
_cell.angle_gamma   90.00
#
_symmetry.space_group_name_H-M   'P 1'
#
loop_
_entity.id
_entity.type
_entity.pdbx_description
1 polymer ?
#
loop_
_entity_poly.entity_id
_entity_poly.type
_entity_poly.pdbx_seq_one_letter_code
_entity_poly.pdbx_strand_id
1 'polypeptide(L)' 'EEMRRIETAPYMLRIGAAATVEELRRIMVHLHPSFAEMLARFASPQIRAAATVGGNIANGSPIGDTPPALIALD' A
#
# COMPACT_ATOMS: atom_id res chain seq x y z
N GLU A 1 13.01 -11.01 1.90
CA GLU A 1 12.10 -10.91 3.07
C GLU A 1 12.07 -9.51 3.68
N GLU A 2 13.22 -8.88 3.97
CA GLU A 2 13.25 -7.54 4.58
C GLU A 2 12.45 -6.48 3.81
N MET A 3 12.60 -6.43 2.48
CA MET A 3 11.88 -5.48 1.62
C MET A 3 10.35 -5.67 1.58
N ARG A 4 9.81 -6.76 2.13
CA ARG A 4 8.36 -7.03 2.19
C ARG A 4 7.73 -6.64 3.51
N ARG A 5 8.52 -6.36 4.55
CA ARG A 5 7.98 -6.17 5.90
C ARG A 5 7.20 -4.87 6.00
N ILE A 6 6.12 -4.91 6.78
CA ILE A 6 5.41 -3.73 7.24
C ILE A 6 5.53 -3.73 8.76
N GLU A 7 6.16 -2.70 9.31
CA GLU A 7 6.54 -2.64 10.72
C GLU A 7 6.09 -1.31 11.33
N THR A 8 5.56 -1.36 12.55
CA THR A 8 5.28 -0.15 13.33
C THR A 8 6.61 0.41 13.85
N ALA A 9 6.82 1.70 13.64
CA ALA A 9 7.95 2.45 14.17
C ALA A 9 7.43 3.65 14.98
N PRO A 10 8.27 4.35 15.76
CA PRO A 10 7.83 5.54 16.49
C PRO A 10 7.21 6.56 15.53
N TYR A 11 5.95 6.89 15.77
CA TYR A 11 5.16 7.88 15.02
C TYR A 11 4.89 7.55 13.53
N MET A 12 5.23 6.35 13.05
CA MET A 12 5.03 6.01 11.64
C MET A 12 4.87 4.50 11.41
N LEU A 13 4.35 4.15 10.23
CA LEU A 13 4.37 2.79 9.73
C LEU A 13 5.43 2.69 8.62
N ARG A 14 6.42 1.81 8.79
CA ARG A 14 7.42 1.55 7.75
C ARG A 14 6.92 0.43 6.84
N ILE A 15 6.70 0.76 5.56
CA ILE A 15 6.24 -0.18 4.54
C ILE A 15 7.40 -0.51 3.61
N GLY A 16 7.80 -1.77 3.56
CA GLY A 16 8.82 -2.24 2.62
C GLY A 16 8.35 -2.11 1.17
N ALA A 17 9.24 -1.71 0.26
CA ALA A 17 8.90 -1.45 -1.13
C ALA A 17 8.35 -2.68 -1.89
N ALA A 18 8.70 -3.89 -1.45
CA ALA A 18 8.20 -5.15 -2.01
C ALA A 18 6.94 -5.67 -1.31
N ALA A 19 6.44 -4.97 -0.28
CA ALA A 19 5.17 -5.31 0.35
C ALA A 19 4.04 -5.19 -0.68
N THR A 20 3.16 -6.16 -0.67
CA THR A 20 2.05 -6.22 -1.63
C THR A 20 0.97 -5.22 -1.28
N VAL A 21 0.20 -4.79 -2.29
CA VAL A 21 -0.96 -3.92 -2.08
C VAL A 21 -1.98 -4.59 -1.17
N GLU A 22 -2.13 -5.92 -1.26
CA GLU A 22 -3.02 -6.68 -0.39
C GLU A 22 -2.54 -6.72 1.07
N GLU A 23 -1.23 -6.84 1.33
CA GLU A 23 -0.67 -6.74 2.70
C GLU A 23 -0.90 -5.35 3.29
N LEU A 24 -0.65 -4.30 2.51
CA LEU A 24 -0.95 -2.93 2.93
C LEU A 24 -2.44 -2.77 3.26
N ARG A 25 -3.33 -3.22 2.37
CA ARG A 25 -4.78 -3.13 2.55
C ARG A 25 -5.22 -3.74 3.88
N ARG A 26 -4.76 -4.94 4.21
CA ARG A 26 -5.14 -5.64 5.46
C ARG A 26 -4.76 -4.84 6.71
N ILE A 27 -3.59 -4.20 6.71
CA ILE A 27 -3.15 -3.40 7.85
C ILE A 27 -3.94 -2.09 7.93
N MET A 28 -4.21 -1.47 6.78
CA MET A 28 -4.98 -0.22 6.71
C MET A 28 -6.42 -0.38 7.22
N VAL A 29 -7.00 -1.58 7.24
CA VAL A 29 -8.32 -1.83 7.86
C VAL A 29 -8.40 -1.29 9.29
N HIS A 30 -7.29 -1.34 10.04
CA HIS A 30 -7.24 -0.91 11.43
C HIS A 30 -6.75 0.53 11.61
N LEU A 31 -5.95 1.06 10.67
CA LEU A 31 -5.33 2.38 10.79
C LEU A 31 -6.10 3.46 10.02
N HIS A 32 -6.49 3.16 8.78
CA HIS A 32 -7.22 4.06 7.88
C HIS A 32 -8.25 3.24 7.06
N PRO A 33 -9.44 2.96 7.64
CA PRO A 33 -10.44 2.09 7.00
C PRO A 33 -10.86 2.56 5.60
N SER A 34 -11.00 3.88 5.39
CA SER A 34 -11.31 4.46 4.09
C SER A 34 -10.23 4.20 3.04
N PHE A 35 -8.96 4.22 3.43
CA PHE A 35 -7.85 3.85 2.54
C PHE A 35 -7.87 2.36 2.23
N ALA A 36 -8.20 1.50 3.20
CA ALA A 36 -8.36 0.07 2.97
C ALA A 36 -9.51 -0.25 1.99
N GLU A 37 -10.62 0.49 2.06
CA GLU A 37 -11.72 0.38 1.09
C GLU A 37 -11.30 0.82 -0.32
N MET A 38 -10.54 1.90 -0.43
CA MET A 38 -9.97 2.33 -1.71
C MET A 38 -9.05 1.25 -2.28
N LEU A 39 -8.14 0.72 -1.48
CA LEU A 39 -7.25 -0.37 -1.87
C LEU A 39 -8.00 -1.67 -2.20
N ALA A 40 -9.20 -1.91 -1.64
CA ALA A 40 -10.02 -3.06 -2.03
C ALA A 40 -10.50 -2.98 -3.50
N ARG A 41 -10.53 -1.77 -4.08
CA ARG A 41 -10.84 -1.49 -5.48
C ARG A 41 -9.61 -1.42 -6.38
N PHE A 42 -8.40 -1.48 -5.82
CA PHE A 42 -7.16 -1.55 -6.59
C PHE A 42 -7.16 -2.86 -7.40
N ALA A 43 -7.34 -2.77 -8.71
CA ALA A 43 -7.31 -3.89 -9.64
C ALA A 43 -8.11 -5.13 -9.15
N SER A 44 -7.66 -6.34 -9.49
CA SER A 44 -8.23 -7.61 -9.00
C SER A 44 -7.50 -8.14 -7.76
N PRO A 45 -8.11 -9.06 -6.99
CA PRO A 45 -7.44 -9.71 -5.85
C PRO A 45 -6.10 -10.36 -6.20
N GLN A 46 -5.99 -10.98 -7.37
CA GLN A 46 -4.76 -11.62 -7.86
C GLN A 46 -3.66 -10.59 -8.12
N ILE A 47 -4.02 -9.45 -8.73
CA ILE A 47 -3.08 -8.36 -8.95
C ILE A 47 -2.65 -7.76 -7.61
N ARG A 48 -3.57 -7.52 -6.67
CA ARG A 48 -3.18 -6.98 -5.35
C ARG A 48 -2.26 -7.91 -4.55
N ALA A 49 -2.41 -9.21 -4.70
CA ALA A 49 -1.56 -10.21 -4.04
C ALA A 49 -0.13 -10.27 -4.63
N ALA A 50 0.10 -9.71 -5.82
CA ALA A 50 1.41 -9.72 -6.48
C ALA A 50 2.03 -8.33 -6.64
N ALA A 51 1.21 -7.30 -6.90
CA ALA A 51 1.64 -5.93 -7.07
C ALA A 51 2.17 -5.36 -5.75
N THR A 52 3.28 -4.62 -5.83
CA THR A 52 3.95 -4.06 -4.67
C THR A 52 3.71 -2.56 -4.55
N VAL A 53 3.74 -2.05 -3.32
CA VAL A 53 3.57 -0.61 -3.05
C VAL A 53 4.71 0.19 -3.71
N GLY A 54 5.96 -0.25 -3.51
CA GLY A 54 7.11 0.40 -4.14
C GLY A 54 7.10 0.28 -5.65
N GLY A 55 6.58 -0.82 -6.22
CA GLY A 55 6.39 -0.97 -7.66
C GLY A 55 5.35 0.00 -8.21
N ASN A 56 4.24 0.23 -7.50
CA ASN A 56 3.22 1.19 -7.91
C ASN A 56 3.76 2.63 -7.92
N ILE A 57 4.57 2.99 -6.91
CA ILE A 57 5.26 4.30 -6.84
C ILE A 57 6.32 4.42 -7.94
N ALA A 58 7.21 3.44 -8.07
CA ALA A 58 8.32 3.47 -9.04
C ALA A 58 7.86 3.43 -10.49
N ASN A 59 6.71 2.80 -10.77
CA ASN A 59 6.09 2.84 -12.09
C ASN A 59 5.69 4.27 -12.50
N GLY A 60 5.44 5.17 -11.53
CA GLY A 60 5.25 6.60 -11.80
C GLY A 60 4.04 6.92 -12.68
N SER A 61 3.04 6.03 -12.73
CA SER A 61 1.84 6.27 -13.51
C SER A 61 1.04 7.44 -12.91
N PRO A 62 0.59 8.42 -13.71
CA PRO A 62 -0.26 9.51 -13.22
C PRO A 62 -1.63 9.04 -12.71
N ILE A 63 -2.01 7.80 -13.04
CA ILE A 63 -3.24 7.14 -12.56
C ILE A 63 -2.94 6.01 -11.57
N GLY A 64 -1.76 6.02 -10.94
CA GLY A 64 -1.46 5.09 -9.85
C GLY A 64 -2.31 5.41 -8.62
N ASP A 65 -2.96 4.40 -8.05
CA ASP A 65 -3.89 4.62 -6.93
C ASP A 65 -3.20 4.82 -5.58
N THR A 66 -2.02 4.20 -5.34
CA THR A 66 -1.36 4.31 -4.02
C THR A 66 -0.69 5.66 -3.76
N PRO A 67 0.03 6.31 -4.71
CA PRO A 67 0.66 7.61 -4.46
C PRO A 67 -0.29 8.72 -3.99
N PRO A 68 -1.43 9.02 -4.64
CA PRO A 68 -2.27 10.14 -4.22
C PRO A 68 -2.83 9.97 -2.81
N ALA A 69 -3.21 8.74 -2.43
CA ALA A 69 -3.68 8.46 -1.08
C ALA A 69 -2.57 8.59 -0.02
N LEU A 70 -1.35 8.13 -0.32
CA LEU A 70 -0.22 8.26 0.60
C LEU A 70 0.21 9.73 0.76
N ILE A 71 0.13 10.54 -0.30
CA ILE A 71 0.40 11.99 -0.22
C ILE A 71 -0.66 12.69 0.63
N ALA A 72 -1.94 12.30 0.53
CA ALA A 72 -3.02 12.92 1.28
C ALA A 72 -3.04 12.55 2.78
N LEU A 73 -2.26 11.54 3.20
CA LEU A 73 -2.13 11.13 4.59
C LEU A 73 -1.00 11.87 5.34
N ASP A 74 -0.21 12.68 4.63
CA ASP A 74 0.75 13.64 5.20
C ASP A 74 0.03 14.90 5.69
#